data_AF-A0A7V2ICH3-F1
#
_entry.id   AF-A0A7V2ICH3-F1
#
_cell.length_a   1.000
_cell.length_b   1.000
_cell.length_c   1.000
_cell.angle_alpha   90.00
_cell.angle_beta   90.00
_cell.angle_gamma   90.00
#
_symmetry.space_group_name_H-M   'P 1'
#
loop_
_entity.id
_entity.type
_entity.pdbx_description
1 polymer ?
#
loop_
_entity_poly.entity_id
_entity_poly.type
_entity_poly.pdbx_seq_one_letter_code
_entity_poly.pdbx_strand_id
1 'polypeptide(L)'
;MRRERIRAKLERGELPDQREHYGPITAVRFGISEGAVCSACDEPIKPGTAMAEYTYASGRVVTFHDECRRLWELERRGGAGA
;
A
#
# COMPACT_ATOMS: atom_id res chain seq x y z
N MET A 1 7.75 -13.63 5.65
CA MET A 1 7.27 -13.63 4.25
C MET A 1 6.59 -12.30 3.90
N ARG A 2 6.50 -11.91 2.61
CA ARG A 2 6.03 -10.57 2.17
C ARG A 2 4.64 -10.19 2.71
N ARG A 3 3.73 -11.17 2.76
CA ARG A 3 2.37 -11.06 3.32
C ARG A 3 2.35 -10.78 4.83
N GLU A 4 3.19 -11.46 5.61
CA GLU A 4 3.27 -11.26 7.07
C GLU A 4 3.76 -9.85 7.42
N ARG A 5 4.71 -9.31 6.64
CA ARG A 5 5.16 -7.92 6.82
C ARG A 5 4.03 -6.93 6.56
N ILE A 6 3.26 -7.14 5.50
CA ILE A 6 2.09 -6.30 5.18
C ILE A 6 1.07 -6.33 6.32
N ARG A 7 0.77 -7.52 6.86
CA ARG A 7 -0.14 -7.66 8.00
C ARG A 7 0.37 -6.92 9.23
N ALA A 8 1.62 -7.12 9.62
CA ALA A 8 2.22 -6.43 10.76
C ALA A 8 2.18 -4.89 10.59
N LYS A 9 2.38 -4.40 9.37
CA LYS A 9 2.27 -2.96 9.08
C LYS A 9 0.85 -2.42 9.18
N LEU A 10 -0.14 -3.20 8.75
CA LEU A 10 -1.56 -2.84 8.92
C LEU A 10 -1.91 -2.78 10.41
N GLU A 11 -1.50 -3.79 11.19
CA GLU A 11 -1.73 -3.83 12.65
C GLU A 11 -1.09 -2.63 13.38
N ARG A 12 0.07 -2.16 12.91
CA ARG A 12 0.77 -0.97 13.45
C ARG A 12 0.27 0.37 12.90
N GLY A 13 -0.63 0.39 11.91
CA GLY A 13 -1.06 1.62 11.21
C GLY A 13 -0.03 2.23 10.25
N GLU A 14 1.06 1.51 9.97
CA GLU A 14 2.09 1.89 8.99
C GLU A 14 1.64 1.69 7.54
N LEU A 15 0.58 0.91 7.34
CA LEU A 15 -0.18 0.89 6.09
C LEU A 15 -1.63 1.28 6.37
N PRO A 16 -2.29 1.98 5.44
CA PRO A 16 -3.73 2.21 5.51
C PRO A 16 -4.46 0.87 5.42
N ASP A 17 -5.32 0.59 6.39
CA ASP A 17 -6.33 -0.45 6.29
C ASP A 17 -7.65 0.14 5.74
N GLN A 18 -8.73 -0.63 5.77
CA GLN A 18 -10.06 -0.13 5.37
C GLN A 18 -10.75 0.68 6.48
N ARG A 19 -10.14 0.79 7.67
CA ARG A 19 -10.72 1.57 8.77
C ARG A 19 -10.51 3.05 8.44
N GLU A 20 -11.50 3.87 8.79
CA GLU A 20 -11.64 5.27 8.35
C GLU A 20 -10.51 6.22 8.81
N HIS A 21 -9.44 5.72 9.43
CA HIS A 21 -8.36 6.50 10.03
C HIS A 21 -7.67 7.46 9.07
N TYR A 22 -7.68 7.20 7.76
CA TYR A 22 -6.98 8.01 6.75
C TYR A 22 -7.89 8.77 5.80
N GLY A 23 -9.21 8.66 5.99
CA GLY A 23 -10.20 9.16 5.04
C GLY A 23 -10.26 8.36 3.73
N PRO A 24 -11.13 8.74 2.78
CA PRO A 24 -11.25 8.05 1.51
C PRO A 24 -10.01 8.23 0.64
N ILE A 25 -9.79 7.28 -0.28
CA ILE A 25 -8.83 7.43 -1.38
C ILE A 25 -9.37 8.52 -2.32
N THR A 26 -8.57 9.55 -2.58
CA THR A 26 -8.91 10.67 -3.47
C THR A 26 -8.34 10.49 -4.87
N ALA A 27 -7.23 9.76 -5.01
CA ALA A 27 -6.64 9.44 -6.31
C ALA A 27 -5.90 8.10 -6.28
N VAL A 28 -5.91 7.41 -7.42
CA VAL A 28 -5.08 6.23 -7.68
C VAL A 28 -4.32 6.47 -8.99
N ARG A 29 -2.99 6.41 -8.93
CA ARG A 29 -2.12 6.51 -10.09
C ARG A 29 -1.45 5.17 -10.35
N PHE A 30 -1.65 4.63 -11.55
CA PHE A 30 -0.86 3.53 -12.08
C PHE A 30 0.18 4.11 -13.04
N GLY A 31 1.45 3.78 -12.84
CA GLY A 31 2.51 4.39 -13.62
C GLY A 31 3.81 3.61 -13.56
N ILE A 32 4.85 4.24 -14.09
CA ILE A 32 6.21 3.71 -14.06
C ILE A 32 6.96 4.37 -12.90
N SER A 33 7.61 3.55 -12.07
CA SER A 33 8.44 4.03 -10.97
C SER A 33 9.67 4.75 -11.51
N GLU A 34 10.01 5.87 -10.86
CA GLU A 34 11.28 6.59 -11.03
C GLU A 34 12.29 6.23 -9.92
N GLY A 35 12.01 5.18 -9.13
CA GLY A 35 12.83 4.75 -7.99
C GLY A 35 12.16 4.94 -6.62
N ALA A 36 10.83 5.02 -6.57
CA ALA A 36 10.08 5.15 -5.31
C ALA A 36 10.31 3.94 -4.38
N VAL A 37 10.16 4.13 -3.07
CA VAL A 37 10.21 3.03 -2.09
C VAL A 37 8.81 2.45 -1.90
N CYS A 38 8.70 1.11 -1.94
CA CYS A 38 7.45 0.43 -1.69
C CYS A 38 7.06 0.52 -0.22
N SER A 39 5.90 1.12 0.07
CA SER A 39 5.37 1.28 1.43
C SER A 39 5.06 -0.05 2.12
N ALA A 40 4.87 -1.13 1.37
CA ALA A 40 4.59 -2.45 1.91
C ALA A 40 5.85 -3.21 2.35
N CYS A 41 6.84 -3.35 1.48
CA CYS A 41 8.02 -4.17 1.77
C CYS A 41 9.27 -3.38 2.17
N ASP A 42 9.25 -2.05 2.09
CA ASP A 42 10.38 -1.14 2.33
C ASP A 42 11.53 -1.28 1.34
N GLU A 43 11.32 -2.00 0.24
CA GLU A 43 12.32 -2.15 -0.82
C GLU A 43 12.08 -1.12 -1.93
N PRO A 44 13.14 -0.64 -2.61
CA PRO A 44 13.01 0.19 -3.79
C PRO A 44 12.18 -0.49 -4.89
N ILE A 45 11.32 0.29 -5.55
CA ILE A 45 10.66 -0.08 -6.79
C ILE A 45 11.59 0.30 -7.93
N LYS A 46 12.13 -0.71 -8.62
CA LYS A 46 13.10 -0.52 -9.70
C LYS A 46 12.60 0.54 -10.71
N PRO A 47 13.42 1.54 -11.08
CA PRO A 47 13.07 2.49 -12.11
C PRO A 47 12.68 1.79 -13.41
N GLY A 48 11.64 2.27 -14.09
CA GLY A 48 11.14 1.65 -15.32
C GLY A 48 10.15 0.49 -15.08
N THR A 49 9.81 0.15 -13.83
CA THR A 49 8.82 -0.90 -13.53
C THR A 49 7.48 -0.33 -13.09
N ALA A 50 6.40 -1.09 -13.29
CA ALA A 50 5.05 -0.68 -12.93
C ALA A 50 4.90 -0.50 -11.42
N MET A 51 4.21 0.57 -11.02
CA MET A 51 3.85 0.86 -9.63
C MET A 51 2.43 1.40 -9.54
N ALA A 52 1.87 1.32 -8.34
CA ALA A 52 0.62 1.97 -8.00
C ALA A 52 0.82 2.89 -6.81
N GLU A 53 0.24 4.08 -6.89
CA GLU A 53 0.27 5.11 -5.87
C GLU A 53 -1.16 5.47 -5.48
N TYR A 54 -1.43 5.47 -4.18
CA TYR A 54 -2.75 5.77 -3.62
C TYR A 54 -2.61 7.02 -2.76
N THR A 55 -3.39 8.04 -3.09
CA THR A 55 -3.48 9.29 -2.32
C THR A 55 -4.78 9.29 -1.53
N TYR A 56 -4.68 9.65 -0.24
CA TYR A 56 -5.81 9.71 0.69
C TYR A 56 -6.20 11.16 0.98
N ALA A 57 -7.44 11.38 1.41
CA ALA A 57 -7.93 12.71 1.81
C ALA A 57 -7.12 13.34 2.95
N SER A 58 -6.52 12.51 3.82
CA SER A 58 -5.57 12.94 4.85
C SER A 58 -4.25 13.49 4.31
N GLY A 59 -3.99 13.41 3.01
CA GLY A 59 -2.70 13.75 2.39
C GLY A 59 -1.68 12.61 2.44
N ARG A 60 -2.01 11.47 3.08
CA ARG A 60 -1.15 10.28 3.08
C ARG A 60 -1.04 9.72 1.66
N VAL A 61 0.18 9.38 1.26
CA VAL A 61 0.47 8.70 0.00
C VAL A 61 1.17 7.39 0.30
N VAL A 62 0.74 6.31 -0.36
CA VAL A 62 1.42 5.01 -0.32
C VAL A 62 1.69 4.53 -1.72
N THR A 63 2.88 3.96 -1.92
CA THR A 63 3.34 3.47 -3.23
C THR A 63 3.68 2.00 -3.12
N PHE A 64 3.32 1.21 -4.13
CA PHE A 64 3.49 -0.23 -4.12
C PHE A 64 4.06 -0.77 -5.43
N HIS A 65 4.86 -1.84 -5.32
CA HIS A 65 4.97 -2.82 -6.40
C HIS A 65 3.58 -3.44 -6.67
N ASP A 66 3.32 -3.91 -7.88
CA ASP A 66 2.03 -4.52 -8.20
C ASP A 66 1.71 -5.77 -7.33
N GLU A 67 2.69 -6.63 -7.06
CA GLU A 67 2.48 -7.78 -6.17
C GLU A 67 2.15 -7.35 -4.73
N CYS A 68 2.93 -6.40 -4.19
CA CYS A 68 2.71 -5.84 -2.86
C CYS A 68 1.33 -5.19 -2.73
N ARG A 69 0.89 -4.46 -3.78
CA ARG A 69 -0.45 -3.87 -3.87
C ARG A 69 -1.54 -4.93 -3.75
N ARG A 70 -1.43 -6.03 -4.52
CA ARG A 70 -2.43 -7.12 -4.49
C ARG A 70 -2.51 -7.76 -3.11
N LEU A 71 -1.37 -8.05 -2.48
CA LEU A 71 -1.33 -8.60 -1.12
C LEU A 71 -1.93 -7.64 -0.10
N TRP A 72 -1.58 -6.35 -0.16
CA TRP A 72 -2.16 -5.33 0.69
C TRP A 72 -3.68 -5.20 0.50
N GLU A 73 -4.18 -5.24 -0.73
CA GLU A 73 -5.62 -5.24 -1.00
C GLU A 73 -6.35 -6.45 -0.41
N LEU A 74 -5.73 -7.62 -0.45
CA LEU A 74 -6.26 -8.84 0.17
C LEU A 74 -6.29 -8.71 1.70
N GLU A 75 -5.18 -8.33 2.33
CA GLU A 75 -5.10 -8.22 3.79
C GLU A 75 -6.02 -7.12 4.33
N ARG A 76 -6.06 -5.94 3.69
CA ARG A 76 -6.85 -4.80 4.17
C ARG A 76 -8.36 -5.01 4.07
N ARG A 77 -8.81 -5.88 3.15
CA ARG A 77 -10.22 -6.29 3.01
C ARG A 77 -10.58 -7.47 3.90
N GLY A 78 -9.62 -8.36 4.17
CA GLY A 78 -9.80 -9.54 5.01
C GLY A 78 -9.72 -9.29 6.53
N GLY A 79 -9.30 -8.10 6.96
CA GLY A 79 -9.14 -7.72 8.38
C GLY A 79 -10.43 -7.37 9.15
N ALA A 80 -11.61 -7.62 8.57
CA ALA A 80 -12.90 -7.52 9.24
C ALA A 80 -13.55 -8.91 9.28
N GLY A 81 -13.07 -9.78 10.17
CA GLY A 81 -13.62 -11.12 10.31
C GLY A 81 -12.72 -12.11 11.05
N ALA A 82 -12.36 -11.80 12.29
CA ALA A 82 -12.07 -12.75 13.37
C ALA A 82 -12.02 -11.99 14.70
#